data_AF-A0A964QYM5-F1
#
_entry.id   AF-A0A964QYM5-F1
#
_cell.length_a   1.000
_cell.length_b   1.000
_cell.length_c   1.000
_cell.angle_alpha   90.00
_cell.angle_beta   90.00
_cell.angle_gamma   90.00
#
_symmetry.space_group_name_H-M   'P 1'
#
loop_
_entity.id
_entity.type
_entity.pdbx_description
1 polymer ?
#
loop_
_entity_poly.entity_id
_entity_poly.type
_entity_poly.pdbx_seq_one_letter_code
_entity_poly.pdbx_strand_id
1 'polypeptide(L)'
;MKLRLDLLEHLTAEDIMESALANNSRYKPEPLFSKTGVGYLRPATPEERAQEEARSEALIERLKKRAAESAIRKSKSSRTAKR
;
A
#
# COMPACT_ATOMS: atom_id res chain seq x y z
N MET A 1 -2.68 -8.97 0.62
CA MET A 1 -1.52 -8.06 0.42
C MET A 1 -0.21 -8.83 0.26
N LYS A 2 0.51 -8.68 -0.87
CA LYS A 2 1.89 -9.18 -1.02
C LYS A 2 2.86 -8.14 -0.42
N LEU A 3 3.57 -8.49 0.64
CA LEU A 3 4.51 -7.58 1.32
C LEU A 3 5.82 -7.47 0.53
N ARG A 4 6.14 -6.25 0.08
CA ARG A 4 7.36 -5.89 -0.65
C ARG A 4 8.06 -4.75 0.10
N LEU A 5 8.86 -5.11 1.09
CA LEU A 5 9.54 -4.14 1.96
C LEU A 5 10.51 -3.24 1.20
N ASP A 6 11.05 -3.73 0.08
CA ASP A 6 11.90 -2.99 -0.87
C ASP A 6 11.23 -1.75 -1.46
N LEU A 7 9.90 -1.70 -1.49
CA LEU A 7 9.14 -0.59 -2.07
C LEU A 7 8.59 0.40 -1.04
N LEU A 8 8.79 0.14 0.27
CA LEU A 8 8.22 0.98 1.33
C LEU A 8 8.70 2.42 1.29
N GLU A 9 9.96 2.65 0.92
CA GLU A 9 10.54 3.99 0.80
C GLU A 9 9.82 4.87 -0.24
N HIS A 10 9.08 4.26 -1.16
CA HIS A 10 8.36 4.95 -2.24
C HIS A 10 6.85 5.06 -1.98
N LEU A 11 6.36 4.49 -0.87
CA LEU A 11 4.95 4.52 -0.49
C LEU A 11 4.57 5.92 -0.02
N THR A 12 3.43 6.45 -0.49
CA THR A 12 2.92 7.75 -0.01
C THR A 12 1.74 7.58 0.94
N ALA A 13 1.43 8.63 1.68
CA ALA A 13 0.25 8.66 2.55
C ALA A 13 -1.04 8.50 1.74
N GLU A 14 -1.10 8.99 0.49
CA GLU A 14 -2.28 8.80 -0.36
C GLU A 14 -2.49 7.33 -0.72
N ASP A 15 -1.42 6.58 -1.03
CA ASP A 15 -1.52 5.14 -1.33
C ASP A 15 -2.10 4.37 -0.14
N ILE A 16 -1.67 4.73 1.08
CA ILE A 16 -2.18 4.14 2.32
C ILE A 16 -3.66 4.49 2.51
N MET A 17 -4.03 5.76 2.31
CA MET A 17 -5.42 6.20 2.44
C MET A 17 -6.34 5.53 1.42
N GLU A 18 -5.93 5.41 0.16
CA GLU A 18 -6.67 4.69 -0.89
C GLU A 18 -6.93 3.24 -0.46
N SER A 19 -5.90 2.57 0.07
CA SER A 19 -6.02 1.19 0.54
C SER A 19 -6.94 1.06 1.78
N ALA A 20 -6.93 2.05 2.67
CA ALA A 20 -7.77 2.07 3.86
C ALA A 20 -9.24 2.30 3.51
N LEU A 21 -9.53 3.27 2.64
CA LEU A 21 -10.87 3.56 2.17
C LEU A 21 -11.49 2.38 1.41
N ALA A 22 -10.70 1.71 0.56
CA ALA A 22 -11.16 0.53 -0.17
C ALA A 22 -11.55 -0.64 0.75
N ASN A 23 -10.96 -0.74 1.95
CA ASN A 23 -11.27 -1.77 2.94
C ASN A 23 -12.28 -1.31 4.00
N ASN A 24 -12.69 -0.04 3.99
CA ASN A 24 -13.56 0.53 5.02
C ASN A 24 -14.93 -0.18 5.09
N SER A 25 -15.46 -0.66 3.96
CA SER A 25 -16.72 -1.44 3.92
C SER A 25 -16.66 -2.77 4.69
N ARG A 26 -15.46 -3.25 5.00
CA ARG A 26 -15.24 -4.45 5.83
C ARG A 26 -15.07 -4.10 7.31
N TYR A 27 -14.83 -2.84 7.63
CA TYR A 27 -14.70 -2.39 9.00
C TYR A 27 -16.07 -2.38 9.69
N LYS A 28 -16.13 -3.02 10.84
CA LYS A 28 -17.27 -2.98 11.74
C LYS A 28 -16.82 -2.34 13.05
N PRO A 29 -17.50 -1.27 13.51
CA PRO A 29 -17.09 -0.55 14.72
C PRO A 29 -17.34 -1.36 15.99
N GLU A 30 -18.30 -2.29 15.96
CA GLU A 30 -18.62 -3.16 17.08
C GLU A 30 -17.54 -4.23 17.26
N PRO A 31 -16.84 -4.34 18.39
CA PRO A 31 -15.81 -5.35 18.59
C PRO A 31 -16.40 -6.77 18.72
N LEU A 32 -15.77 -7.76 18.08
CA LEU A 32 -16.17 -9.18 18.13
C LEU A 32 -16.10 -9.79 19.55
N PHE A 33 -15.11 -9.36 20.35
CA PHE A 33 -14.82 -9.92 21.67
C PHE A 33 -14.36 -8.81 22.62
N SER A 34 -15.27 -7.86 22.92
CA SER A 34 -15.10 -6.77 23.91
C SER A 34 -14.15 -7.17 25.05
N LYS A 35 -13.05 -6.44 25.27
CA LYS A 35 -13.04 -5.32 26.24
C LYS A 35 -12.06 -4.17 25.93
N THR A 36 -11.24 -4.25 24.88
CA THR A 36 -10.21 -3.22 24.58
C THR A 36 -10.07 -2.85 23.09
N GLY A 37 -10.88 -3.44 22.20
CA GLY A 37 -10.75 -3.26 20.75
C GLY A 37 -11.68 -2.21 20.15
N VAL A 38 -11.14 -1.34 19.28
CA VAL A 38 -11.91 -0.43 18.41
C VAL A 38 -12.24 -1.13 17.08
N GLY A 39 -13.35 -1.86 17.06
CA GLY A 39 -13.89 -2.53 15.87
C GLY A 39 -13.07 -3.73 15.36
N TYR A 40 -13.55 -4.35 14.28
CA TYR A 40 -12.88 -5.45 13.57
C TYR A 40 -13.08 -5.35 12.07
N LEU A 41 -12.17 -5.97 11.32
CA LEU A 41 -12.37 -6.24 9.90
C LEU A 41 -13.05 -7.60 9.74
N ARG A 42 -14.22 -7.63 9.09
CA ARG A 42 -14.84 -8.91 8.75
C ARG A 42 -13.93 -9.71 7.80
N PRO A 43 -14.00 -11.05 7.85
CA PRO A 43 -13.32 -11.90 6.88
C PRO A 43 -13.65 -11.46 5.45
N ALA A 44 -12.64 -11.47 4.57
CA ALA A 44 -12.83 -11.16 3.17
C ALA A 44 -13.55 -12.31 2.47
N THR A 45 -14.51 -12.01 1.61
CA THR A 45 -15.04 -12.99 0.65
C THR A 45 -14.00 -13.30 -0.42
N PRO A 46 -14.14 -14.41 -1.19
CA PRO A 46 -13.25 -14.70 -2.31
C PRO A 46 -13.17 -13.58 -3.35
N GLU A 47 -14.29 -12.92 -3.63
CA GLU A 47 -14.37 -11.79 -4.56
C GLU A 47 -13.61 -10.56 -4.03
N GLU A 48 -13.81 -10.22 -2.75
CA GLU A 48 -13.11 -9.12 -2.09
C GLU A 48 -11.59 -9.36 -2.06
N ARG A 49 -11.18 -10.62 -1.85
CA ARG A 49 -9.77 -11.02 -1.93
C ARG A 49 -9.21 -10.83 -3.34
N ALA A 50 -9.92 -11.26 -4.37
CA ALA A 50 -9.46 -11.09 -5.76
C ALA A 50 -9.28 -9.61 -6.11
N GLN A 51 -10.21 -8.75 -5.67
CA GLN A 51 -10.09 -7.30 -5.86
C GLN A 51 -8.94 -6.70 -5.06
N GLU A 52 -8.71 -7.16 -3.83
CA GLU A 52 -7.57 -6.74 -3.00
C GLU A 52 -6.24 -7.10 -3.66
N GLU A 53 -6.14 -8.31 -4.21
CA GLU A 53 -4.96 -8.78 -4.94
C GLU A 53 -4.69 -7.92 -6.18
N ALA A 54 -5.73 -7.65 -6.99
CA ALA A 54 -5.61 -6.77 -8.15
C ALA A 54 -5.14 -5.35 -7.78
N ARG A 55 -5.69 -4.76 -6.70
CA ARG A 55 -5.25 -3.45 -6.19
C ARG A 55 -3.81 -3.49 -5.68
N SER A 56 -3.43 -4.55 -4.98
CA SER A 56 -2.07 -4.75 -4.47
C SER A 56 -1.05 -4.82 -5.62
N GLU A 57 -1.39 -5.50 -6.70
CA GLU A 57 -0.54 -5.60 -7.89
C GLU A 57 -0.42 -4.27 -8.62
N ALA A 58 -1.53 -3.54 -8.79
CA ALA A 58 -1.52 -2.20 -9.37
C ALA A 58 -0.66 -1.22 -8.54
N LEU A 59 -0.74 -1.27 -7.21
CA LEU A 59 0.08 -0.47 -6.31
C LEU A 59 1.57 -0.82 -6.45
N ILE A 60 1.92 -2.11 -6.47
CA ILE A 60 3.30 -2.56 -6.67
C ILE A 60 3.87 -2.03 -7.97
N GLU A 61 3.12 -2.06 -9.07
CA GLU A 61 3.58 -1.52 -10.36
C GLU A 61 3.79 0.01 -10.32
N ARG A 62 2.90 0.76 -9.65
CA ARG A 62 3.09 2.20 -9.44
C ARG A 62 4.35 2.50 -8.61
N LEU A 63 4.60 1.71 -7.55
CA LEU A 63 5.76 1.88 -6.68
C LEU A 63 7.06 1.50 -7.37
N LYS A 64 7.07 0.44 -8.19
CA LYS A 64 8.23 0.09 -9.03
C LYS A 64 8.60 1.22 -9.99
N LYS A 65 7.61 1.85 -10.64
CA LYS A 65 7.84 3.01 -11.51
C LYS A 65 8.47 4.17 -10.74
N ARG A 66 7.93 4.52 -9.56
CA ARG A 66 8.51 5.54 -8.67
C ARG A 66 9.94 5.19 -8.23
N ALA A 67 10.20 3.94 -7.90
CA ALA A 67 11.53 3.45 -7.54
C ALA A 67 12.53 3.68 -8.68
N ALA A 68 12.15 3.28 -9.91
CA ALA A 68 12.97 3.47 -11.10
C ALA A 68 13.25 4.96 -11.39
N GLU A 69 12.23 5.82 -11.30
CA GLU A 69 12.40 7.28 -11.46
C GLU A 69 13.34 7.87 -10.41
N SER A 70 13.21 7.45 -9.15
CA SER A 70 14.08 7.90 -8.06
C SER A 70 15.54 7.50 -8.29
N ALA A 71 15.79 6.29 -8.79
CA ALA A 71 17.12 5.78 -9.11
C ALA A 71 17.76 6.59 -10.26
N ILE A 72 16.99 6.91 -11.30
CA ILE A 72 17.45 7.76 -12.41
C ILE A 72 17.82 9.16 -11.88
N ARG A 73 16.97 9.78 -11.04
CA ARG A 73 17.24 11.09 -10.46
C ARG A 73 18.52 11.10 -9.62
N LYS A 74 18.73 10.09 -8.77
CA LYS A 74 19.97 9.92 -7.99
C LYS A 74 21.21 9.83 -8.89
N SER A 75 21.14 9.08 -10.00
CA SER A 75 22.25 8.92 -10.94
C SER A 75 22.62 10.19 -11.71
N LYS A 76 21.64 11.07 -11.99
CA LYS A 76 21.88 12.35 -12.67
C LYS A 76 22.53 13.36 -11.73
N SER A 77 22.02 13.44 -10.49
CA SER A 77 22.59 14.31 -9.45
C SER A 77 24.07 14.00 -9.17
N SER A 78 24.44 12.72 -9.07
CA SER A 78 25.82 12.32 -8.83
C SER A 78 26.78 12.59 -10.00
N ARG A 79 26.26 12.66 -11.24
CA ARG A 79 27.07 13.07 -12.41
C ARG A 79 27.31 14.58 -12.44
N THR A 80 26.34 15.39 -12.05
CA THR A 80 26.48 16.86 -12.04
C THR A 80 27.38 17.32 -10.91
N ALA A 81 27.36 16.65 -9.75
CA ALA A 81 28.19 16.99 -8.60
C ALA A 81 29.69 16.61 -8.75
N LYS A 82 30.05 15.85 -9.79
CA LYS A 82 31.44 15.44 -10.11
C LYS A 82 32.11 16.33 -11.17
N ARG A 83 31.47 17.42 -11.59
CA ARG A 83 31.98 18.35 -12.60
C ARG A 83 32.44 19.65 -11.98
#